data_AF-A0A962A463-F1
#
_entry.id   AF-A0A962A463-F1
#
_cell.length_a   1.000
_cell.length_b   1.000
_cell.length_c   1.000
_cell.angle_alpha   90.00
_cell.angle_beta   90.00
_cell.angle_gamma   90.00
#
_symmetry.space_group_name_H-M   'P 1'
#
loop_
_entity.id
_entity.type
_entity.pdbx_description
1 polymer ?
#
loop_
_entity_poly.entity_id
_entity_poly.type
_entity_poly.pdbx_seq_one_letter_code
_entity_poly.pdbx_strand_id
1 'polypeptide(L)'
;MANGWTEERKRKQAEAIRRWKPWEKSTGPKSEAGKARVSLNAWKHGMRTRNLQEYEELLRLNAAFLQQLGRLRIADDRMAKKKKLLERHGKSNR
;
A
#
# COMPACT_ATOMS: atom_id res chain seq x y z
N MET A 1 -12.91 -16.18 6.38
CA MET A 1 -13.87 -15.98 7.48
C MET A 1 -15.20 -15.58 6.87
N ALA A 2 -16.26 -16.35 7.10
CA ALA A 2 -17.60 -15.96 6.63
C ALA A 2 -18.02 -14.71 7.42
N ASN A 3 -18.09 -13.56 6.76
CA ASN A 3 -18.51 -12.31 7.39
C ASN A 3 -19.86 -12.55 8.08
N GLY A 4 -20.02 -12.14 9.34
CA GLY A 4 -21.22 -12.37 10.17
C GLY A 4 -22.52 -11.69 9.68
N TRP A 5 -22.57 -11.35 8.39
CA TRP A 5 -23.70 -10.83 7.64
C TRP A 5 -24.46 -11.97 6.97
N THR A 6 -25.22 -12.72 7.78
CA THR A 6 -26.26 -13.61 7.27
C THR A 6 -27.36 -12.80 6.59
N GLU A 7 -28.12 -13.44 5.70
CA GLU A 7 -29.19 -12.76 4.95
C GLU A 7 -30.29 -12.23 5.89
N GLU A 8 -30.62 -13.01 6.92
CA GLU A 8 -31.54 -12.59 7.98
C GLU A 8 -31.07 -11.31 8.68
N ARG A 9 -29.76 -11.22 8.99
CA ARG A 9 -29.18 -10.04 9.62
C ARG A 9 -29.22 -8.82 8.71
N LYS A 10 -28.95 -8.99 7.41
CA LYS A 10 -29.08 -7.91 6.42
C LYS A 10 -30.52 -7.40 6.36
N ARG A 11 -31.50 -8.30 6.33
CA ARG A 11 -32.93 -7.95 6.30
C ARG A 11 -33.35 -7.19 7.56
N LYS A 12 -32.99 -7.69 8.75
CA LYS A 12 -33.26 -7.01 10.02
C LYS A 12 -32.65 -5.60 10.06
N GLN A 13 -31.43 -5.43 9.54
CA GLN A 13 -30.80 -4.11 9.43
C GLN A 13 -31.49 -3.21 8.40
N ALA A 14 -31.92 -3.75 7.26
CA ALA A 14 -32.67 -2.97 6.28
C ALA A 14 -34.00 -2.46 6.84
N GLU A 15 -34.72 -3.30 7.61
CA GLU A 15 -35.94 -2.91 8.33
C GLU A 15 -35.67 -1.81 9.36
N ALA A 16 -34.60 -1.94 10.16
CA ALA A 16 -34.19 -0.91 11.13
C ALA A 16 -33.82 0.43 10.46
N ILE A 17 -33.04 0.40 9.37
CA ILE A 17 -32.66 1.59 8.59
C ILE A 17 -33.90 2.28 8.01
N ARG A 18 -34.87 1.51 7.49
CA ARG A 18 -36.17 2.03 7.01
C ARG A 18 -37.01 2.65 8.12
N ARG A 19 -36.95 2.11 9.33
CA ARG A 19 -37.64 2.66 10.51
C ARG A 19 -37.01 3.98 10.95
N TRP A 20 -35.67 4.06 11.00
CA TRP A 20 -34.96 5.24 11.52
C TRP A 20 -34.79 6.35 10.50
N LYS A 21 -34.84 6.03 9.20
CA LYS A 21 -34.72 6.98 8.08
C LYS A 21 -33.62 8.03 8.27
N PRO A 22 -32.37 7.62 8.56
CA PRO A 22 -31.30 8.56 8.90
C PRO A 22 -31.03 9.62 7.82
N TRP A 23 -31.38 9.34 6.56
CA TRP A 23 -31.30 10.31 5.46
C TRP A 23 -32.19 11.55 5.65
N GLU A 24 -33.29 11.47 6.40
CA GLU A 24 -34.16 12.61 6.68
C GLU A 24 -33.45 13.67 7.55
N LYS A 25 -32.47 13.27 8.34
CA LYS A 25 -31.63 14.16 9.16
C LYS A 25 -30.30 14.52 8.47
N SER A 26 -30.10 14.12 7.21
CA SER A 26 -28.84 14.41 6.51
C SER A 26 -28.68 15.91 6.27
N THR A 27 -27.55 16.46 6.73
CA THR A 27 -27.16 17.87 6.56
C THR A 27 -26.29 18.09 5.32
N GLY A 28 -26.36 17.17 4.35
CA GLY A 28 -25.64 17.27 3.09
C GLY A 28 -26.01 18.54 2.31
N PRO A 29 -25.17 18.93 1.33
CA PRO A 29 -25.43 20.14 0.55
C PRO A 29 -26.73 20.02 -0.24
N LYS A 30 -27.67 20.94 0.02
CA LYS A 30 -28.97 21.00 -0.66
C LYS A 30 -28.94 21.79 -1.97
N SER A 31 -28.01 22.73 -2.09
CA SER A 31 -27.83 23.55 -3.29
C SER A 31 -26.89 22.88 -4.28
N GLU A 32 -27.09 23.18 -5.56
CA GLU A 32 -26.21 22.73 -6.65
C GLU A 32 -24.76 23.16 -6.40
N ALA A 33 -24.52 24.40 -5.96
CA ALA A 33 -23.18 24.88 -5.60
C ALA A 33 -22.56 24.13 -4.41
N GLY A 34 -23.36 23.70 -3.44
CA GLY A 34 -22.87 22.92 -2.30
C GLY A 34 -22.46 21.50 -2.69
N LYS A 35 -23.25 20.85 -3.55
CA LYS A 35 -22.97 19.51 -4.07
C LYS A 35 -21.67 19.52 -4.87
N ALA A 36 -21.51 20.53 -5.72
CA ALA A 36 -20.31 20.74 -6.52
C ALA A 36 -19.02 20.93 -5.69
N ARG A 37 -19.11 21.48 -4.47
CA ARG A 37 -17.95 21.58 -3.57
C ARG A 37 -17.65 20.26 -2.87
N VAL A 38 -18.67 19.56 -2.38
CA VAL A 38 -18.48 18.31 -1.63
C VAL A 38 -17.96 17.17 -2.52
N SER A 39 -18.27 17.17 -3.82
CA SER A 39 -17.67 16.22 -4.78
C SER A 39 -16.15 16.34 -4.89
N LEU A 40 -15.57 17.50 -4.54
CA LEU A 40 -14.12 17.71 -4.54
C LEU A 40 -13.43 17.10 -3.31
N ASN A 41 -14.17 16.73 -2.26
CA ASN A 41 -13.59 16.13 -1.04
C ASN A 41 -12.87 14.80 -1.30
N ALA A 42 -13.23 14.07 -2.36
CA ALA A 42 -12.53 12.87 -2.80
C ALA A 42 -11.07 13.15 -3.23
N TRP A 43 -10.83 14.33 -3.79
CA TRP A 43 -9.51 14.79 -4.25
C TRP A 43 -8.65 15.32 -3.10
N LYS A 44 -9.28 15.71 -1.99
CA LYS A 44 -8.60 16.22 -0.79
C LYS A 44 -8.06 15.11 0.12
N HIS A 45 -8.76 13.97 0.23
CA HIS A 45 -8.48 12.95 1.25
C HIS A 45 -8.33 11.52 0.72
N GLY A 46 -8.01 11.34 -0.56
CA GLY A 46 -7.67 10.02 -1.09
C GLY A 46 -6.19 9.66 -0.91
N MET A 47 -5.88 8.63 -0.10
CA MET A 47 -4.59 7.88 -0.16
C MET A 47 -4.50 6.96 -1.39
N ARG A 48 -5.39 7.18 -2.36
CA ARG A 48 -5.41 6.57 -3.68
C ARG A 48 -5.39 7.63 -4.77
N THR A 49 -4.94 8.84 -4.45
CA THR A 49 -4.63 9.80 -5.50
C THR A 49 -3.48 9.22 -6.32
N ARG A 50 -3.58 9.37 -7.63
CA ARG A 50 -2.66 8.74 -8.59
C ARG A 50 -1.20 9.09 -8.31
N ASN A 51 -0.94 10.35 -7.98
CA ASN A 51 0.39 10.81 -7.62
C ASN A 51 0.93 10.03 -6.41
N LEU A 52 0.13 9.82 -5.36
CA LEU A 52 0.55 9.02 -4.21
C LEU A 52 0.77 7.54 -4.56
N GLN A 53 -0.07 6.97 -5.43
CA GLN A 53 0.11 5.58 -5.87
C GLN A 53 1.40 5.39 -6.69
N GLU A 54 1.71 6.35 -7.56
CA GLU A 54 2.94 6.36 -8.36
C GLU A 54 4.17 6.60 -7.49
N TYR A 55 4.10 7.50 -6.50
CA TYR A 55 5.16 7.65 -5.51
C TYR A 55 5.37 6.36 -4.72
N GLU A 56 4.31 5.69 -4.30
CA GLU A 56 4.40 4.40 -3.60
C GLU A 56 5.08 3.34 -4.47
N GLU A 57 4.74 3.26 -5.75
CA GLU A 57 5.35 2.30 -6.68
C GLU A 57 6.83 2.59 -6.90
N LEU A 58 7.20 3.85 -7.16
CA LEU A 58 8.59 4.26 -7.33
C LEU A 58 9.43 3.96 -6.08
N LEU A 59 8.89 4.20 -4.89
CA LEU A 59 9.56 3.90 -3.63
C LEU A 59 9.74 2.39 -3.43
N ARG A 60 8.75 1.57 -3.82
CA ARG A 60 8.88 0.10 -3.80
C ARG A 60 9.96 -0.39 -4.76
N LEU A 61 10.01 0.14 -5.98
CA LEU A 61 11.02 -0.23 -6.97
C LEU A 61 12.42 0.19 -6.53
N ASN A 62 12.56 1.40 -5.99
CA ASN A 62 13.82 1.88 -5.43
C ASN A 62 14.31 0.97 -4.28
N ALA A 63 13.41 0.57 -3.37
CA ALA A 63 13.75 -0.35 -2.30
C ALA A 63 14.21 -1.72 -2.82
N ALA A 64 13.54 -2.26 -3.83
CA ALA A 64 13.93 -3.53 -4.45
C ALA A 64 15.31 -3.43 -5.13
N PHE A 65 15.56 -2.32 -5.84
CA PHE A 65 16.85 -2.06 -6.48
C PHE A 65 18.00 -1.99 -5.48
N LEU A 66 17.82 -1.24 -4.38
CA LEU A 66 18.83 -1.14 -3.32
C LEU A 66 19.11 -2.49 -2.65
N GLN A 67 18.09 -3.34 -2.45
CA GLN A 67 18.28 -4.69 -1.95
C GLN A 67 19.10 -5.56 -2.90
N GLN A 68 18.84 -5.45 -4.21
CA GLN A 68 19.60 -6.19 -5.21
C GLN A 68 21.07 -5.76 -5.24
N LEU A 69 21.35 -4.45 -5.20
CA LEU A 69 22.71 -3.94 -5.10
C LEU A 69 23.42 -4.43 -3.83
N GLY A 70 22.75 -4.43 -2.67
CA GLY A 70 23.31 -4.96 -1.43
C GLY A 70 23.69 -6.44 -1.54
N ARG A 71 22.87 -7.26 -2.21
CA ARG A 71 23.16 -8.68 -2.46
C ARG A 71 24.38 -8.88 -3.36
N LEU A 72 24.48 -8.11 -4.44
CA LEU A 72 25.62 -8.18 -5.38
C LEU A 72 26.92 -7.79 -4.68
N ARG A 73 26.91 -6.70 -3.92
CA ARG A 73 28.07 -6.27 -3.13
C ARG A 73 28.57 -7.36 -2.17
N ILE A 74 27.66 -8.03 -1.46
CA ILE A 74 28.02 -9.14 -0.56
C ILE A 74 28.64 -10.31 -1.34
N ALA A 75 28.15 -10.59 -2.55
CA ALA A 75 28.71 -11.64 -3.40
C ALA A 75 30.13 -11.28 -3.88
N ASP A 76 30.36 -10.04 -4.30
CA ASP A 76 31.67 -9.54 -4.72
C ASP A 76 32.68 -9.57 -3.56
N ASP A 77 32.28 -9.15 -2.37
CA ASP A 77 33.12 -9.20 -1.16
C ASP A 77 33.50 -10.65 -0.81
N ARG A 78 32.56 -11.59 -0.95
CA ARG A 78 32.82 -13.04 -0.75
C ARG A 78 33.79 -13.59 -1.79
N MET A 79 33.63 -13.23 -3.05
CA MET A 79 34.51 -13.64 -4.14
C MET A 79 35.92 -13.08 -3.96
N ALA A 80 36.05 -11.80 -3.59
CA ALA A 80 37.32 -11.17 -3.27
C ALA A 80 38.01 -11.84 -2.08
N LYS A 81 37.27 -12.19 -1.02
CA LYS A 81 37.79 -12.94 0.14
C LYS A 81 38.26 -14.34 -0.26
N LYS A 82 37.50 -15.06 -1.09
CA LYS A 82 37.87 -16.39 -1.61
C LYS A 82 39.15 -16.32 -2.45
N LYS A 83 39.27 -15.33 -3.35
CA LYS A 83 40.48 -15.09 -4.16
C LYS A 83 41.71 -14.85 -3.28
N LYS A 84 41.61 -13.96 -2.29
CA LYS A 84 42.71 -13.71 -1.31
C LYS A 84 43.08 -14.94 -0.48
N LEU A 85 42.14 -15.85 -0.22
CA LEU A 85 42.42 -17.11 0.48
C LEU A 85 43.19 -18.09 -0.42
N LEU A 86 42.75 -18.25 -1.68
CA LEU A 86 43.42 -19.08 -2.67
C LEU A 86 44.84 -18.59 -2.98
N GLU A 87 45.04 -17.28 -3.10
CA GLU A 87 46.36 -16.67 -3.32
C GLU A 87 47.31 -16.88 -2.11
N ARG A 88 46.78 -16.93 -0.88
CA ARG A 88 47.58 -17.25 0.32
C ARG A 88 47.99 -18.72 0.36
N HIS A 89 47.09 -19.64 0.05
CA HIS A 89 47.42 -21.06 0.00
C HIS A 89 48.34 -21.41 -1.19
N GLY A 90 48.20 -20.73 -2.33
CA GLY A 90 49.08 -20.90 -3.49
C GLY A 90 50.49 -20.32 -3.29
N LYS A 91 50.68 -19.36 -2.37
CA LYS A 91 51.99 -18.85 -1.96
C LYS A 91 52.65 -19.66 -0.83
N SER A 92 51.88 -20.42 -0.06
CA SER A 92 52.39 -21.30 1.00
C SER A 92 52.91 -22.65 0.47
N ASN A 93 52.69 -22.95 -0.81
CA ASN A 93 53.02 -24.23 -1.45
C ASN A 93 54.10 -24.06 -2.54
N ARG A 94 54.94 -23.03 -2.43
CA ARG A 94 56.19 -22.84 -3.19
C ARG A 94 57.34 -22.65 -2.22
#